data_AF-A0A9P0KZR7-F1
#
_entry.id   AF-A0A9P0KZR7-F1
#
_cell.length_a   1.000
_cell.length_b   1.000
_cell.length_c   1.000
_cell.angle_alpha   90.00
_cell.angle_beta   90.00
_cell.angle_gamma   90.00
#
_symmetry.space_group_name_H-M   'P 1'
#
loop_
_entity.id
_entity.type
_entity.pdbx_description
1 polymer ?
#
loop_
_entity_poly.entity_id
_entity_poly.type
_entity_poly.pdbx_seq_one_letter_code
_entity_poly.pdbx_strand_id
1 'polypeptide(L)'
;MMDDIITFNKSLQQRYQEYREVFGGLPVPYRKLNKCWTFYLQFTVDVIGWQAVWKIPRLTCESLCITFPSFVLVLVLEIDFENLEALVRVLAVRDDIVIPDIHRVQLIQLWVTKDQDKSIALNLESTANSIDMLRFFYLYLVRPWDEDEESDWVSSHLESRLRLYYDLKSGSIPRACAEHIHSLLTQARSLANKRDFLRKKITRDCLEEGML
;
A
#
# COMPACT_ATOMS: atom_id res chain seq x y z
N MET A 1 10.58 -21.65 6.71
CA MET A 1 9.13 -21.73 6.44
C MET A 1 8.60 -20.31 6.33
N MET A 2 7.75 -19.97 5.35
CA MET A 2 7.26 -18.59 5.09
C MET A 2 5.82 -18.39 5.56
N ASP A 3 5.51 -18.83 6.77
CA ASP A 3 4.17 -18.71 7.37
C ASP A 3 4.14 -17.74 8.57
N ASP A 4 5.25 -17.04 8.84
CA ASP A 4 5.38 -16.09 9.95
C ASP A 4 5.13 -14.64 9.57
N ILE A 5 4.14 -14.38 8.70
CA ILE A 5 3.56 -13.03 8.57
C ILE A 5 2.24 -12.93 9.32
N ILE A 6 1.96 -11.76 9.89
CA ILE A 6 0.66 -11.47 10.48
C ILE A 6 -0.34 -11.21 9.35
N THR A 7 -1.47 -11.90 9.37
CA THR A 7 -2.52 -11.80 8.35
C THR A 7 -3.88 -11.63 9.01
N PHE A 8 -4.79 -10.94 8.30
CA PHE A 8 -6.13 -10.66 8.80
C PHE A 8 -7.18 -11.09 7.79
N ASN A 9 -8.22 -11.78 8.27
CA ASN A 9 -9.42 -12.06 7.48
C ASN A 9 -10.61 -11.28 8.07
N LYS A 10 -10.68 -10.01 7.71
CA LYS A 10 -11.70 -9.09 8.23
C LYS A 10 -12.98 -9.16 7.41
N SER A 11 -14.10 -8.87 8.06
CA SER A 11 -15.41 -8.67 7.44
C SER A 11 -15.55 -7.25 6.89
N LEU A 12 -16.61 -7.04 6.09
CA LEU A 12 -16.98 -5.72 5.58
C LEU A 12 -17.20 -4.72 6.72
N GLN A 13 -17.96 -5.11 7.74
CA GLN A 13 -18.28 -4.25 8.88
C GLN A 13 -17.04 -3.86 9.67
N GLN A 14 -16.12 -4.81 9.91
CA GLN A 14 -14.84 -4.52 10.57
C GLN A 14 -14.02 -3.51 9.78
N ARG A 15 -13.83 -3.73 8.47
CA ARG A 15 -13.10 -2.78 7.61
C ARG A 15 -13.75 -1.41 7.60
N TYR A 16 -15.08 -1.35 7.48
CA TYR A 16 -15.80 -0.10 7.46
C TYR A 16 -15.59 0.69 8.76
N GLN A 17 -15.70 0.03 9.91
CA GLN A 17 -15.48 0.65 11.22
C GLN A 17 -14.04 1.15 11.38
N GLU A 18 -13.05 0.35 10.97
CA GLU A 18 -11.64 0.75 10.97
C GLU A 18 -11.40 2.03 10.17
N TYR A 19 -12.00 2.15 8.98
CA TYR A 19 -11.84 3.38 8.18
C TYR A 19 -12.61 4.57 8.75
N ARG A 20 -13.70 4.35 9.49
CA ARG A 20 -14.36 5.42 10.26
C ARG A 20 -13.47 5.96 11.38
N GLU A 21 -12.62 5.13 11.96
CA GLU A 21 -11.62 5.58 12.94
C GLU A 21 -10.50 6.41 12.28
N VAL A 22 -10.07 6.03 11.08
CA VAL A 22 -9.04 6.76 10.32
C VAL A 22 -9.53 8.12 9.82
N PHE A 23 -10.71 8.18 9.21
CA PHE A 23 -11.22 9.39 8.55
C PHE A 23 -12.17 10.22 9.42
N GLY A 24 -12.61 9.68 10.55
CA GLY A 24 -13.58 10.31 11.43
C GLY A 24 -14.96 10.46 10.78
N GLY A 25 -15.68 11.51 11.18
CA GLY A 25 -17.03 11.83 10.70
C GLY A 25 -17.13 13.08 9.83
N LEU A 26 -16.01 13.75 9.55
CA LEU A 26 -16.01 14.96 8.74
C LEU A 26 -15.82 14.62 7.26
N PRO A 27 -16.35 15.44 6.34
CA PRO A 27 -16.10 15.27 4.92
C PRO A 27 -14.60 15.32 4.58
N VAL A 28 -14.09 14.30 3.89
CA VAL A 28 -12.67 14.20 3.52
C VAL A 28 -12.53 14.11 2.00
N PRO A 29 -12.04 15.16 1.33
CA PRO A 29 -11.72 15.08 -0.09
C PRO A 29 -10.49 14.20 -0.33
N TYR A 30 -10.36 13.65 -1.54
CA TYR A 30 -9.29 12.70 -1.87
C TYR A 30 -7.89 13.21 -1.49
N ARG A 31 -7.58 14.47 -1.82
CA ARG A 31 -6.30 15.12 -1.52
C ARG A 31 -5.93 15.18 -0.02
N LYS A 32 -6.89 14.96 0.88
CA LYS A 32 -6.66 14.95 2.33
C LYS A 32 -6.58 13.53 2.91
N LEU A 33 -6.86 12.48 2.14
CA LEU A 33 -6.81 11.09 2.62
C LEU A 33 -5.43 10.71 3.13
N ASN A 34 -4.37 11.11 2.42
CA ASN A 34 -2.99 10.88 2.86
C ASN A 34 -2.74 11.50 4.24
N LYS A 35 -3.18 12.74 4.49
CA LYS A 35 -3.04 13.39 5.80
C LYS A 35 -3.76 12.64 6.93
N CYS A 36 -4.94 12.10 6.66
CA CYS A 36 -5.66 11.25 7.63
C CYS A 36 -4.87 9.98 7.94
N TRP A 37 -4.31 9.33 6.92
CA TRP A 37 -3.42 8.18 7.11
C TRP A 37 -2.17 8.53 7.89
N THR A 38 -1.47 9.60 7.54
CA THR A 38 -0.29 10.11 8.28
C THR A 38 -0.61 10.26 9.76
N PHE A 39 -1.71 10.96 10.09
CA PHE A 39 -2.12 11.18 11.47
C PHE A 39 -2.43 9.86 12.19
N TYR A 40 -3.21 8.96 11.57
CA TYR A 40 -3.56 7.67 12.19
C TYR A 40 -2.33 6.77 12.43
N LEU A 41 -1.44 6.67 11.44
CA LEU A 41 -0.28 5.78 11.50
C LEU A 41 0.75 6.23 12.54
N GLN A 42 0.88 7.53 12.78
CA GLN A 42 1.78 8.08 13.83
C GLN A 42 1.49 7.55 15.24
N PHE A 43 0.25 7.14 15.52
CA PHE A 43 -0.16 6.62 16.83
C PHE A 43 -0.30 5.10 16.90
N THR A 44 -0.32 4.43 15.74
CA THR A 44 -0.71 3.02 15.65
C THR A 44 0.39 2.11 15.12
N VAL A 45 1.44 2.69 14.51
CA VAL A 45 2.59 1.96 13.97
C VAL A 45 3.84 2.27 14.77
N ASP A 46 4.55 1.23 15.17
CA ASP A 46 5.91 1.35 15.71
C ASP A 46 6.83 1.94 14.63
N VAL A 47 7.52 3.04 14.94
CA VAL A 47 8.30 3.80 13.93
C VAL A 47 9.53 3.03 13.46
N ILE A 48 10.13 2.20 14.31
CA ILE A 48 11.40 1.53 14.05
C ILE A 48 11.44 0.14 14.69
N GLY A 49 12.38 -0.70 14.25
CA GLY A 49 12.80 -1.91 14.97
C GLY A 49 12.00 -3.16 14.67
N TRP A 50 10.88 -3.07 13.94
CA TRP A 50 10.11 -4.23 13.51
C TRP A 50 10.60 -4.78 12.16
N GLN A 51 10.48 -6.09 12.02
CA GLN A 51 10.87 -6.85 10.85
C GLN A 51 9.66 -7.15 9.97
N ALA A 52 9.88 -7.14 8.66
CA ALA A 52 8.85 -7.33 7.66
C ALA A 52 9.34 -8.16 6.49
N VAL A 53 8.43 -8.84 5.82
CA VAL A 53 8.64 -9.32 4.45
C VAL A 53 8.33 -8.17 3.50
N TRP A 54 9.32 -7.69 2.78
CA TRP A 54 9.14 -6.79 1.65
C TRP A 54 8.83 -7.62 0.40
N LYS A 55 7.63 -7.42 -0.18
CA LYS A 55 7.29 -7.99 -1.49
C LYS A 55 7.64 -6.98 -2.57
N ILE A 56 8.71 -7.27 -3.31
CA ILE A 56 9.29 -6.34 -4.27
C ILE A 56 8.32 -6.21 -5.46
N PRO A 57 7.84 -4.99 -5.79
CA PRO A 57 7.00 -4.77 -6.96
C PRO A 57 7.74 -5.14 -8.25
N ARG A 58 7.00 -5.56 -9.27
CA ARG A 58 7.55 -5.95 -10.57
C ARG A 58 8.49 -4.89 -11.19
N LEU A 59 8.09 -3.62 -11.16
CA LEU A 59 8.93 -2.52 -11.69
C LEU A 59 10.25 -2.38 -10.92
N THR A 60 10.22 -2.60 -9.60
CA THR A 60 11.42 -2.57 -8.78
C THR A 60 12.29 -3.79 -9.07
N CYS A 61 11.70 -4.98 -9.25
CA CYS A 61 12.43 -6.18 -9.69
C CYS A 61 13.15 -5.93 -11.03
N GLU A 62 12.45 -5.35 -12.01
CA GLU A 62 13.00 -5.01 -13.33
C GLU A 62 14.16 -4.01 -13.20
N SER A 63 14.04 -2.99 -12.35
CA SER A 63 15.11 -2.00 -12.11
C SER A 63 16.33 -2.56 -11.39
N LEU A 64 16.14 -3.58 -10.54
CA LEU A 64 17.20 -4.23 -9.78
C LEU A 64 17.78 -5.45 -10.53
N CYS A 65 17.28 -5.77 -11.73
CA CYS A 65 17.66 -6.94 -12.50
C CYS A 65 17.44 -8.28 -11.75
N ILE A 66 16.37 -8.38 -10.96
CA ILE A 66 16.01 -9.59 -10.20
C ILE A 66 14.72 -10.22 -10.73
N THR A 67 14.54 -11.51 -10.45
CA THR A 67 13.38 -12.28 -10.90
C THR A 67 12.11 -11.84 -10.16
N PHE A 68 10.98 -11.79 -10.86
CA PHE A 68 9.68 -11.56 -10.24
C PHE A 68 8.91 -12.90 -10.12
N PRO A 69 8.26 -13.20 -8.98
CA PRO A 69 8.22 -12.42 -7.74
C PRO A 69 9.46 -12.61 -6.87
N SER A 70 9.89 -11.54 -6.18
CA SER A 70 10.98 -11.58 -5.19
C SER A 70 10.50 -11.10 -3.82
N PHE A 71 10.97 -11.75 -2.77
CA PHE A 71 10.62 -11.47 -1.38
C PHE A 71 11.87 -11.42 -0.50
N VAL A 72 12.00 -10.38 0.31
CA VAL A 72 13.16 -10.21 1.20
C VAL A 72 12.72 -9.87 2.61
N LEU A 73 13.45 -10.37 3.60
CA LEU A 73 13.27 -10.01 5.00
C LEU A 73 14.01 -8.71 5.26
N VAL A 74 13.33 -7.74 5.87
CA VAL A 74 13.88 -6.43 6.15
C VAL A 74 13.61 -6.00 7.59
N LEU A 75 14.46 -5.12 8.11
CA LEU A 75 14.26 -4.37 9.35
C LEU A 75 13.86 -2.93 9.01
N VAL A 76 12.79 -2.43 9.62
CA VAL A 76 12.38 -1.03 9.48
C VAL A 76 13.26 -0.14 10.37
N LEU A 77 13.96 0.81 9.74
CA LEU A 77 14.87 1.74 10.41
C LEU A 77 14.22 3.09 10.71
N GLU A 78 13.28 3.52 9.86
CA GLU A 78 12.56 4.79 9.95
C GLU A 78 11.28 4.72 9.12
N ILE A 79 10.26 5.49 9.48
CA ILE A 79 9.04 5.69 8.69
C ILE A 79 8.87 7.18 8.39
N ASP A 80 8.68 7.47 7.10
CA ASP A 80 8.20 8.75 6.61
C ASP A 80 6.69 8.66 6.38
N PHE A 81 5.95 9.18 7.35
CA PHE A 81 4.48 9.15 7.32
C PHE A 81 3.88 10.11 6.28
N GLU A 82 4.61 11.11 5.79
CA GLU A 82 4.09 12.03 4.76
C GLU A 82 4.05 11.31 3.40
N ASN A 83 5.12 10.61 3.06
CA ASN A 83 5.21 9.83 1.83
C ASN A 83 4.68 8.40 1.94
N LEU A 84 4.32 7.96 3.16
CA LEU A 84 3.89 6.59 3.48
C LEU A 84 4.96 5.56 3.08
N GLU A 85 6.22 5.91 3.36
CA GLU A 85 7.41 5.12 3.05
C GLU A 85 8.16 4.73 4.32
N ALA A 86 8.95 3.68 4.23
CA ALA A 86 9.88 3.26 5.25
C ALA A 86 11.29 3.15 4.67
N LEU A 87 12.28 3.55 5.47
CA LEU A 87 13.67 3.19 5.25
C LEU A 87 13.87 1.80 5.85
N VAL A 88 14.30 0.85 5.04
CA VAL A 88 14.45 -0.55 5.46
C VAL A 88 15.85 -1.05 5.17
N ARG A 89 16.35 -1.93 6.05
CA ARG A 89 17.60 -2.68 5.85
C ARG A 89 17.29 -4.13 5.54
N VAL A 90 17.87 -4.67 4.47
CA VAL A 90 17.78 -6.08 4.10
C VAL A 90 18.52 -6.92 5.15
N LEU A 91 17.82 -7.90 5.72
CA LEU A 91 18.36 -8.84 6.70
C LEU A 91 18.68 -10.20 6.07
N ALA A 92 17.77 -10.66 5.21
CA ALA A 92 17.91 -11.93 4.53
C ALA A 92 17.18 -11.89 3.20
N VAL A 93 17.75 -12.60 2.24
CA VAL A 93 17.25 -12.71 0.88
C VAL A 93 16.96 -14.18 0.61
N ARG A 94 15.87 -14.48 -0.10
CA ARG A 94 15.47 -15.86 -0.39
C ARG A 94 16.14 -16.46 -1.59
N ASP A 95 16.36 -15.62 -2.58
CA ASP A 95 16.98 -15.95 -3.84
C ASP A 95 18.44 -15.48 -3.80
N ASP A 96 19.32 -16.05 -4.63
CA ASP A 96 20.70 -15.57 -4.81
C ASP A 96 20.74 -14.22 -5.56
N ILE A 97 19.92 -13.26 -5.11
CA ILE A 97 19.80 -11.92 -5.69
C ILE A 97 20.70 -10.96 -4.92
N VAL A 98 21.38 -10.09 -5.68
CA VAL A 98 22.25 -9.06 -5.14
C VAL A 98 21.51 -7.74 -5.21
N ILE A 99 21.06 -7.25 -4.05
CA ILE A 99 20.38 -5.96 -3.92
C ILE A 99 21.09 -5.10 -2.87
N PRO A 100 20.99 -3.77 -2.94
CA PRO A 100 21.54 -2.88 -1.90
C PRO A 100 21.03 -3.20 -0.49
N ASP A 101 21.84 -2.91 0.53
CA ASP A 101 21.44 -3.21 1.91
C ASP A 101 20.28 -2.34 2.40
N ILE A 102 20.15 -1.12 1.88
CA ILE A 102 19.17 -0.12 2.36
C ILE A 102 18.29 0.32 1.21
N HIS A 103 16.97 0.34 1.46
CA HIS A 103 15.97 0.76 0.49
C HIS A 103 14.91 1.65 1.13
N ARG A 104 14.38 2.59 0.34
CA ARG A 104 13.15 3.30 0.68
C ARG A 104 11.98 2.64 -0.03
N VAL A 105 10.99 2.18 0.72
CA VAL A 105 9.90 1.33 0.21
C VAL A 105 8.56 1.81 0.73
N GLN A 106 7.51 1.65 -0.06
CA GLN A 106 6.16 2.03 0.33
C GLN A 106 5.64 1.10 1.43
N LEU A 107 4.99 1.64 2.47
CA LEU A 107 4.46 0.86 3.60
C LEU A 107 3.51 -0.26 3.16
N ILE A 108 2.74 -0.04 2.10
CA ILE A 108 1.83 -1.04 1.54
C ILE A 108 2.55 -2.29 0.99
N GLN A 109 3.87 -2.23 0.81
CA GLN A 109 4.73 -3.33 0.33
C GLN A 109 5.39 -4.14 1.46
N LEU A 110 5.11 -3.81 2.73
CA LEU A 110 5.73 -4.46 3.89
C LEU A 110 4.74 -5.31 4.65
N TRP A 111 5.01 -6.60 4.84
CA TRP A 111 4.19 -7.51 5.65
C TRP A 111 4.88 -7.81 6.97
N VAL A 112 4.31 -7.32 8.08
CA VAL A 112 4.86 -7.50 9.43
C VAL A 112 5.03 -9.00 9.73
N THR A 113 6.19 -9.36 10.25
CA THR A 113 6.51 -10.74 10.65
C THR A 113 6.09 -11.01 12.10
N LYS A 114 5.75 -12.26 12.42
CA LYS A 114 5.44 -12.70 13.78
C LYS A 114 6.70 -12.82 14.62
N ASP A 115 7.75 -13.36 14.02
CA ASP A 115 9.06 -13.48 14.65
C ASP A 115 9.79 -12.14 14.60
N GLN A 116 10.10 -11.63 15.77
CA GLN A 116 10.73 -10.32 15.96
C GLN A 116 11.90 -10.46 16.93
N ASP A 117 12.73 -9.42 16.98
CA ASP A 117 13.71 -9.31 18.05
C ASP A 117 12.98 -9.12 19.39
N LYS A 118 13.08 -10.12 20.27
CA LYS A 118 12.42 -10.14 21.58
C LYS A 118 12.96 -9.10 22.56
N SER A 119 14.08 -8.46 22.25
CA SER A 119 14.64 -7.38 23.07
C SER A 119 13.89 -6.04 22.91
N ILE A 120 13.07 -5.91 21.87
CA ILE A 120 12.34 -4.68 21.56
C ILE A 120 10.86 -4.90 21.88
N ALA A 121 10.30 -4.04 22.74
CA ALA A 121 8.86 -4.01 22.99
C ALA A 121 8.16 -3.32 21.81
N LEU A 122 7.43 -4.09 21.01
CA LEU A 122 6.72 -3.62 19.82
C LEU A 122 5.23 -3.95 19.94
N ASN A 123 4.36 -3.04 19.47
CA ASN A 123 2.95 -3.32 19.32
C ASN A 123 2.66 -3.95 17.94
N LEU A 124 3.09 -5.19 17.78
CA LEU A 124 3.05 -5.89 16.49
C LEU A 124 1.65 -6.05 15.92
N GLU A 125 0.65 -6.26 16.78
CA GLU A 125 -0.73 -6.41 16.34
C GLU A 125 -1.26 -5.08 15.77
N SER A 126 -1.06 -3.97 16.49
CA SER A 126 -1.45 -2.63 16.01
C SER A 126 -0.71 -2.24 14.74
N THR A 127 0.61 -2.46 14.70
CA THR A 127 1.46 -2.16 13.55
C THR A 127 1.02 -2.97 12.32
N ALA A 128 0.85 -4.28 12.47
CA ALA A 128 0.39 -5.14 11.38
C ALA A 128 -1.02 -4.77 10.90
N ASN A 129 -1.92 -4.47 11.83
CA ASN A 129 -3.30 -4.10 11.54
C ASN A 129 -3.36 -2.81 10.70
N SER A 130 -2.60 -1.81 11.11
CA SER A 130 -2.58 -0.49 10.47
C SER A 130 -1.97 -0.54 9.08
N ILE A 131 -0.87 -1.27 8.91
CA ILE A 131 -0.25 -1.49 7.59
C ILE A 131 -1.18 -2.31 6.68
N ASP A 132 -1.90 -3.30 7.22
CA ASP A 132 -2.92 -4.06 6.49
C ASP A 132 -4.10 -3.18 6.05
N MET A 133 -4.61 -2.32 6.93
CA MET A 133 -5.66 -1.34 6.61
C MET A 133 -5.24 -0.40 5.48
N LEU A 134 -4.04 0.19 5.59
CA LEU A 134 -3.46 1.08 4.59
C LEU A 134 -3.32 0.39 3.24
N ARG A 135 -2.73 -0.81 3.24
CA ARG A 135 -2.56 -1.62 2.03
C ARG A 135 -3.90 -1.92 1.38
N PHE A 136 -4.87 -2.41 2.15
CA PHE A 136 -6.18 -2.72 1.60
C PHE A 136 -6.84 -1.49 0.97
N PHE A 137 -6.74 -0.33 1.65
CA PHE A 137 -7.32 0.92 1.19
C PHE A 137 -6.77 1.33 -0.19
N TYR A 138 -5.45 1.44 -0.31
CA TYR A 138 -4.82 1.86 -1.57
C TYR A 138 -4.84 0.79 -2.66
N LEU A 139 -4.82 -0.50 -2.30
CA LEU A 139 -4.88 -1.58 -3.29
C LEU A 139 -6.29 -1.84 -3.79
N TYR A 140 -7.34 -1.69 -2.99
CA TYR A 140 -8.69 -2.16 -3.36
C TYR A 140 -9.77 -1.11 -3.34
N LEU A 141 -9.60 0.03 -2.67
CA LEU A 141 -10.64 1.07 -2.55
C LEU A 141 -10.33 2.30 -3.39
N VAL A 142 -9.12 2.82 -3.29
CA VAL A 142 -8.67 3.94 -4.14
C VAL A 142 -8.68 3.52 -5.61
N ARG A 143 -9.08 4.44 -6.47
CA ARG A 143 -9.08 4.29 -7.92
C ARG A 143 -8.23 5.39 -8.55
N PRO A 144 -7.64 5.15 -9.72
CA PRO A 144 -6.73 6.12 -10.33
C PRO A 144 -7.39 7.45 -10.76
N TRP A 145 -8.72 7.50 -10.82
CA TRP A 145 -9.48 8.70 -11.18
C TRP A 145 -9.98 9.50 -9.95
N ASP A 146 -9.70 9.03 -8.73
CA ASP A 146 -10.12 9.74 -7.51
C ASP A 146 -9.32 11.02 -7.28
N GLU A 147 -8.14 11.14 -7.91
CA GLU A 147 -7.24 12.29 -7.76
C GLU A 147 -7.91 13.62 -8.10
N ASP A 148 -8.86 13.58 -9.02
CA ASP A 148 -9.58 14.74 -9.54
C ASP A 148 -10.84 15.08 -8.70
N GLU A 149 -11.15 14.31 -7.65
CA GLU A 149 -12.34 14.50 -6.81
C GLU A 149 -12.13 15.51 -5.68
N GLU A 150 -12.77 16.67 -5.80
CA GLU A 150 -12.80 17.69 -4.74
C GLU A 150 -13.89 17.45 -3.67
N SER A 151 -14.85 16.57 -3.97
CA SER A 151 -15.97 16.23 -3.09
C SER A 151 -15.59 15.27 -1.96
N ASP A 152 -16.51 15.02 -1.03
CA ASP A 152 -16.30 14.08 0.08
C ASP A 152 -16.13 12.63 -0.42
N TRP A 153 -14.87 12.18 -0.49
CA TRP A 153 -14.52 10.84 -0.99
C TRP A 153 -15.06 9.76 -0.04
N VAL A 154 -15.01 10.01 1.27
CA VAL A 154 -15.38 9.01 2.29
C VAL A 154 -16.86 8.69 2.19
N SER A 155 -17.73 9.71 2.21
CA SER A 155 -19.18 9.50 2.11
C SER A 155 -19.60 8.97 0.73
N SER A 156 -18.89 9.35 -0.33
CA SER A 156 -19.27 8.99 -1.71
C SER A 156 -18.81 7.58 -2.11
N HIS A 157 -17.66 7.12 -1.60
CA HIS A 157 -16.97 5.94 -2.15
C HIS A 157 -16.63 4.84 -1.16
N LEU A 158 -16.37 5.16 0.11
CA LEU A 158 -15.80 4.18 1.03
C LEU A 158 -16.68 2.92 1.16
N GLU A 159 -17.95 3.11 1.49
CA GLU A 159 -18.86 1.99 1.73
C GLU A 159 -19.19 1.24 0.45
N SER A 160 -19.49 1.95 -0.64
CA SER A 160 -19.87 1.36 -1.93
C SER A 160 -18.73 0.52 -2.52
N ARG A 161 -17.48 1.00 -2.42
CA ARG A 161 -16.31 0.26 -2.92
C ARG A 161 -15.90 -0.90 -2.00
N LEU A 162 -16.13 -0.79 -0.69
CA LEU A 162 -16.01 -1.92 0.22
C LEU A 162 -17.00 -3.02 -0.14
N ARG A 163 -18.30 -2.68 -0.29
CA ARG A 163 -19.33 -3.64 -0.71
C ARG A 163 -18.95 -4.32 -2.02
N LEU A 164 -18.56 -3.54 -3.03
CA LEU A 164 -18.10 -4.09 -4.31
C LEU A 164 -16.95 -5.10 -4.14
N TYR A 165 -15.96 -4.81 -3.29
CA TYR A 165 -14.86 -5.74 -3.03
C TYR A 165 -15.37 -7.07 -2.45
N TYR A 166 -16.25 -7.01 -1.45
CA TYR A 166 -16.78 -8.22 -0.81
C TYR A 166 -17.74 -8.99 -1.72
N ASP A 167 -18.56 -8.30 -2.51
CA ASP A 167 -19.47 -8.93 -3.49
C ASP A 167 -18.70 -9.66 -4.59
N LEU A 168 -17.55 -9.11 -5.01
CA LEU A 168 -16.62 -9.79 -5.92
C LEU A 168 -15.96 -11.00 -5.25
N LYS A 169 -15.58 -10.88 -3.96
CA LYS A 169 -14.92 -11.96 -3.20
C LYS A 169 -15.86 -13.12 -2.87
N SER A 170 -17.12 -12.84 -2.53
CA SER A 170 -18.12 -13.85 -2.13
C SER A 170 -18.74 -14.57 -3.32
N GLY A 171 -18.52 -14.10 -4.55
CA GLY A 171 -19.18 -14.63 -5.74
C GLY A 171 -20.64 -14.22 -5.87
N SER A 172 -21.06 -13.16 -5.15
CA SER A 172 -22.41 -12.58 -5.28
C SER A 172 -22.64 -11.99 -6.69
N ILE A 173 -21.56 -11.57 -7.35
CA ILE A 173 -21.59 -11.04 -8.72
C ILE A 173 -21.38 -12.19 -9.72
N PRO A 174 -22.19 -12.29 -10.79
CA PRO A 174 -21.98 -13.29 -11.84
C PRO A 174 -20.55 -13.24 -12.38
N ARG A 175 -19.95 -14.40 -12.59
CA ARG A 175 -18.54 -14.53 -12.98
C ARG A 175 -18.14 -13.66 -14.17
N ALA A 176 -18.95 -13.65 -15.24
CA ALA A 176 -18.67 -12.83 -16.42
C ALA A 176 -18.64 -11.32 -16.10
N CYS A 177 -19.53 -10.85 -15.22
CA CYS A 177 -19.53 -9.47 -14.75
C CYS A 177 -18.31 -9.18 -13.88
N ALA A 178 -17.95 -10.08 -12.96
CA ALA A 178 -16.77 -9.94 -12.11
C ALA A 178 -15.47 -9.86 -12.94
N GLU A 179 -15.31 -10.76 -13.92
CA GLU A 179 -14.18 -10.75 -14.86
C GLU A 179 -14.12 -9.44 -15.66
N HIS A 180 -15.27 -8.94 -16.12
CA HIS A 180 -15.34 -7.66 -16.81
C HIS A 180 -14.93 -6.48 -15.92
N ILE A 181 -15.42 -6.43 -14.66
CA ILE A 181 -15.04 -5.41 -13.68
C ILE A 181 -13.53 -5.47 -13.42
N HIS A 182 -12.96 -6.65 -13.19
CA HIS A 182 -11.52 -6.81 -12.98
C HIS A 182 -10.70 -6.36 -14.20
N SER A 183 -11.17 -6.65 -15.41
CA SER A 183 -10.55 -6.17 -16.64
C SER A 183 -10.55 -4.63 -16.70
N LEU A 184 -11.69 -3.99 -16.44
CA LEU A 184 -11.79 -2.52 -16.44
C LEU A 184 -10.86 -1.88 -15.39
N LEU A 185 -10.82 -2.44 -14.17
CA LEU A 185 -9.94 -1.96 -13.10
C LEU A 185 -8.46 -2.11 -13.46
N THR A 186 -8.09 -3.23 -14.10
CA THR A 186 -6.72 -3.47 -14.58
C THR A 186 -6.34 -2.48 -15.68
N GLN A 187 -7.22 -2.28 -16.66
CA GLN A 187 -7.01 -1.33 -17.75
C GLN A 187 -6.85 0.10 -17.22
N ALA A 188 -7.71 0.52 -16.30
CA ALA A 188 -7.63 1.85 -15.71
C ALA A 188 -6.30 2.09 -14.97
N ARG A 189 -5.83 1.12 -14.19
CA ARG A 189 -4.50 1.19 -13.54
C ARG A 189 -3.37 1.28 -14.55
N SER A 190 -3.43 0.47 -15.62
CA SER A 190 -2.42 0.50 -16.68
C SER A 190 -2.37 1.85 -17.38
N LEU A 191 -3.53 2.45 -17.67
CA LEU A 191 -3.64 3.76 -18.31
C LEU A 191 -3.12 4.87 -17.39
N ALA A 192 -3.47 4.83 -16.10
CA ALA A 192 -2.98 5.79 -15.12
C ALA A 192 -1.45 5.70 -14.95
N ASN A 193 -0.90 4.48 -14.82
CA ASN A 193 0.55 4.29 -14.75
C ASN A 193 1.26 4.86 -16.00
N LYS A 194 0.69 4.65 -17.19
CA LYS A 194 1.23 5.22 -18.44
C LYS A 194 1.15 6.75 -18.44
N ARG A 195 0.03 7.32 -17.99
CA ARG A 195 -0.15 8.78 -17.82
C ARG A 195 0.92 9.35 -16.89
N ASP A 196 1.16 8.73 -15.75
CA ASP A 196 2.09 9.23 -14.74
C ASP A 196 3.55 9.09 -15.20
N PHE A 197 3.88 8.00 -15.91
CA PHE A 197 5.17 7.84 -16.58
C PHE A 197 5.43 8.96 -17.60
N LEU A 198 4.44 9.26 -18.46
CA LEU A 198 4.55 10.33 -19.45
C LEU A 198 4.67 11.71 -18.80
N ARG A 199 3.88 11.99 -17.74
CA ARG A 199 3.99 13.23 -16.96
C ARG A 199 5.40 13.43 -16.42
N LYS A 200 5.97 12.41 -15.76
CA LYS A 200 7.35 12.46 -15.23
C LYS A 200 8.39 12.69 -16.31
N LYS A 201 8.21 12.05 -17.49
CA LYS A 201 9.11 12.25 -18.63
C LYS A 201 9.06 13.69 -19.13
N ILE A 202 7.86 14.24 -19.38
CA ILE A 202 7.68 15.63 -19.82
C ILE A 202 8.31 16.61 -18.82
N THR A 203 8.06 16.42 -17.52
CA THR A 203 8.66 17.28 -16.48
C THR A 203 10.18 17.25 -16.51
N ARG A 204 10.80 16.09 -16.75
CA ARG A 204 12.25 15.98 -16.88
C ARG A 204 12.76 16.71 -18.12
N ASP A 205 12.14 16.46 -19.26
CA ASP A 205 12.53 17.06 -20.55
C ASP A 205 12.43 18.60 -20.48
N CYS A 206 11.39 19.16 -19.86
CA CYS A 206 11.25 20.60 -19.65
C CYS A 206 12.28 21.21 -18.68
N LEU A 207 12.74 20.46 -17.67
CA LEU A 207 13.79 20.94 -16.76
C LEU A 207 15.17 20.97 -17.45
N GLU A 208 15.43 20.02 -18.35
CA GLU A 208 16.66 19.96 -19.13
C GLU A 208 16.73 21.07 -20.18
N GLU A 209 15.61 21.43 -20.82
CA GLU A 209 15.53 22.55 -21.77
C GLU A 209 15.64 23.93 -21.10
N GLY A 210 15.22 24.08 -19.84
CA GLY A 210 15.34 25.33 -19.07
C GLY A 210 16.70 25.56 -18.41
N MET A 211 17.63 24.60 -18.53
CA MET A 211 19.01 24.68 -18.03
C MET A 211 20.04 24.97 -19.15
N LEU A 212 19.58 25.17 -20.38
CA LEU A 212 20.35 25.62 -21.55
C LEU A 212 20.03 27.08 -21.89
#